data_AF-A0AAD8NZB9-F1
#
_entry.id   AF-A0AAD8NZB9-F1
#
_cell.length_a   1.000
_cell.length_b   1.000
_cell.length_c   1.000
_cell.angle_alpha   90.00
_cell.angle_beta   90.00
_cell.angle_gamma   90.00
#
_symmetry.space_group_name_H-M   'P 1'
#
loop_
_entity.id
_entity.type
_entity.pdbx_description
1 polymer ?
#
loop_
_entity_poly.entity_id
_entity_poly.type
_entity_poly.pdbx_seq_one_letter_code
_entity_poly.pdbx_strand_id
1 'polypeptide(L)'
;MSSASSSTSSYKKNTKRFKVDTEGNVYCNHDLIAIQRVAGRRSVRMGQEFYGCTLWPNEDCKFFMWKEEFDDFLKKHGSCNCCATKEQELVYAQMQNLKLQDEIKNLKLQLSLKKSNWNLYEVV
;
A
#
# COMPACT_ATOMS: atom_id res chain seq x y z
N MET A 1 -41.69 -22.33 -26.57
CA MET A 1 -40.25 -22.34 -26.86
C MET A 1 -39.83 -20.91 -27.12
N SER A 2 -39.11 -20.26 -26.18
CA SER A 2 -38.48 -18.96 -26.43
C SER A 2 -37.17 -18.92 -25.66
N SER A 3 -36.07 -19.10 -26.39
CA SER A 3 -34.72 -19.30 -25.88
C SER A 3 -34.12 -17.97 -25.40
N ALA A 4 -33.68 -17.93 -24.14
CA ALA A 4 -32.91 -16.82 -23.60
C ALA A 4 -31.53 -16.77 -24.27
N SER A 5 -31.24 -15.69 -24.97
CA SER A 5 -29.92 -15.43 -25.55
C SER A 5 -29.05 -14.69 -24.53
N SER A 6 -28.53 -15.43 -23.55
CA SER A 6 -27.55 -14.91 -22.60
C SER A 6 -26.21 -14.71 -23.32
N SER A 7 -26.03 -13.52 -23.87
CA SER A 7 -24.74 -13.08 -24.42
C SER A 7 -23.77 -12.84 -23.25
N THR A 8 -23.06 -13.88 -22.84
CA THR A 8 -21.93 -13.76 -21.92
C THR A 8 -20.77 -13.09 -22.66
N SER A 9 -20.87 -11.77 -22.80
CA SER A 9 -19.72 -10.95 -23.20
C SER A 9 -18.66 -11.10 -22.11
N SER A 10 -17.67 -11.96 -22.35
CA SER A 10 -16.42 -11.93 -21.63
C SER A 10 -15.70 -10.65 -22.01
N TYR A 11 -16.10 -9.53 -21.38
CA TYR A 11 -15.37 -8.27 -21.46
C TYR A 11 -13.95 -8.58 -20.97
N LYS A 12 -13.00 -8.69 -21.91
CA LYS A 12 -11.57 -8.77 -21.60
C LYS A 12 -11.26 -7.52 -20.78
N LYS A 13 -11.21 -7.66 -19.45
CA LYS A 13 -10.80 -6.58 -18.56
C LYS A 13 -9.35 -6.32 -18.88
N ASN A 14 -9.11 -5.37 -19.79
CA ASN A 14 -7.80 -4.84 -20.03
C ASN A 14 -7.36 -4.23 -18.71
N THR A 15 -6.52 -4.94 -17.95
CA THR A 15 -6.09 -4.51 -16.63
C THR A 15 -5.21 -3.30 -16.85
N LYS A 16 -5.82 -2.11 -16.81
CA LYS A 16 -5.11 -0.84 -16.91
C LYS A 16 -4.05 -0.85 -15.80
N ARG A 17 -2.78 -0.98 -16.18
CA ARG A 17 -1.65 -0.80 -15.27
C ARG A 17 -1.48 0.70 -15.09
N PHE A 18 -1.61 1.17 -13.87
CA PHE A 18 -1.34 2.55 -13.46
C PHE A 18 -0.40 2.52 -12.26
N LYS A 19 0.42 3.56 -12.12
CA LYS A 19 1.36 3.70 -11.01
C LYS A 19 0.65 4.36 -9.83
N VAL A 20 0.90 3.84 -8.64
CA VAL A 20 0.40 4.37 -7.36
C VAL A 20 1.57 4.41 -6.37
N ASP A 21 1.71 5.48 -5.61
CA ASP A 21 2.73 5.58 -4.55
C ASP A 21 2.19 5.14 -3.18
N THR A 22 3.04 5.25 -2.15
CA THR A 22 2.68 4.87 -0.77
C THR A 22 1.69 5.82 -0.12
N GLU A 23 1.53 7.02 -0.66
CA GLU A 23 0.62 8.06 -0.20
C GLU A 23 -0.76 7.94 -0.88
N GLY A 24 -0.91 6.99 -1.81
CA GLY A 24 -2.16 6.74 -2.54
C GLY A 24 -2.36 7.69 -3.73
N ASN A 25 -1.33 8.40 -4.17
CA ASN A 25 -1.41 9.21 -5.38
C ASN A 25 -1.33 8.32 -6.61
N VAL A 26 -2.22 8.57 -7.57
CA VAL A 26 -2.20 7.91 -8.87
C VAL A 26 -1.51 8.78 -9.91
N TYR A 27 -0.65 8.18 -10.74
CA TYR A 27 0.15 8.89 -11.73
C TYR A 27 -0.43 8.69 -13.14
N CYS A 28 -0.38 9.75 -13.94
CA CYS A 28 -0.70 9.68 -15.35
C CYS A 28 0.45 9.09 -16.18
N ASN A 29 0.26 8.93 -17.49
CA ASN A 29 1.28 8.32 -18.37
C ASN A 29 2.54 9.22 -18.59
N HIS A 30 2.53 10.47 -18.11
CA HIS A 30 3.71 11.33 -18.07
C HIS A 30 4.50 11.19 -16.76
N ASP A 31 4.13 10.25 -15.88
CA ASP A 31 4.68 10.11 -14.54
C ASP A 31 4.50 11.36 -13.66
N LEU A 32 3.50 12.17 -13.98
CA LEU A 32 3.01 13.25 -13.13
C LEU A 32 1.81 12.78 -12.32
N ILE A 33 1.68 13.26 -11.08
CA ILE A 33 0.52 13.01 -10.22
C ILE A 33 -0.74 13.45 -10.96
N ALA A 34 -1.70 12.54 -11.14
CA ALA A 34 -2.97 12.85 -11.76
C ALA A 34 -3.84 13.66 -10.79
N ILE A 35 -4.56 14.64 -11.31
CA ILE A 35 -5.39 15.53 -10.50
C ILE A 35 -6.85 15.10 -10.54
N GLN A 36 -7.51 15.21 -9.39
CA GLN A 36 -8.92 14.96 -9.21
C GLN A 36 -9.74 16.08 -9.87
N ARG A 37 -10.75 15.71 -10.64
CA ARG A 37 -11.68 16.59 -11.32
C ARG A 37 -13.10 16.07 -11.18
N VAL A 38 -14.08 16.93 -11.39
CA VAL A 38 -15.51 16.57 -11.35
C VAL A 38 -16.07 16.52 -12.77
N ALA A 39 -16.80 15.46 -13.10
CA ALA A 39 -17.43 15.30 -14.39
C ALA A 39 -18.55 16.34 -14.60
N GLY A 40 -18.45 17.09 -15.70
CA GLY A 40 -19.39 18.15 -16.03
C GLY A 40 -20.75 17.65 -16.53
N ARG A 41 -21.64 18.59 -16.85
CA ARG A 41 -23.05 18.36 -17.20
C ARG A 41 -23.31 17.49 -18.45
N ARG A 42 -22.30 17.33 -19.30
CA ARG A 42 -22.40 16.49 -20.52
C ARG A 42 -22.09 15.02 -20.26
N SER A 43 -21.62 14.67 -19.06
CA SER A 43 -21.33 13.28 -18.68
C SER A 43 -22.58 12.59 -18.14
N VAL A 44 -22.77 11.31 -18.46
CA VAL A 44 -23.76 10.44 -17.80
C VAL A 44 -23.45 10.31 -16.30
N ARG A 45 -22.16 10.36 -15.94
CA ARG A 45 -21.66 10.34 -14.56
C ARG A 45 -21.44 11.78 -14.04
N MET A 46 -22.33 12.71 -14.37
CA MET A 46 -22.25 14.11 -13.92
C MET A 46 -22.10 14.19 -12.40
N GLY A 47 -21.20 15.06 -11.93
CA GLY A 47 -20.94 15.26 -10.51
C GLY A 47 -20.02 14.22 -9.87
N GLN A 48 -19.71 13.12 -10.57
CA GLN A 48 -18.74 12.14 -10.08
C GLN A 48 -17.29 12.58 -10.34
N GLU A 49 -16.39 12.10 -9.48
CA GLU A 49 -14.99 12.49 -9.49
C GLU A 49 -14.12 11.52 -10.29
N PHE A 50 -13.11 12.04 -10.99
CA PHE A 50 -12.15 11.25 -11.75
C PHE A 50 -10.75 11.85 -11.64
N TYR A 51 -9.73 11.02 -11.78
CA TYR A 51 -8.34 11.43 -11.93
C TYR A 51 -8.00 11.57 -13.41
N GLY A 52 -7.38 12.69 -13.77
CA GLY A 52 -6.92 12.97 -15.13
C GLY A 52 -5.55 13.62 -15.17
N CYS A 53 -4.92 13.63 -16.35
CA CYS A 53 -3.62 14.25 -16.54
C CYS A 53 -3.63 15.74 -16.15
N THR A 54 -2.56 16.21 -15.52
CA THR A 54 -2.36 17.62 -15.14
C THR A 54 -2.26 18.54 -16.35
N LEU A 55 -1.70 18.06 -17.46
CA LEU A 55 -1.45 18.82 -18.68
C LEU A 55 -2.67 18.98 -19.61
N TRP A 56 -3.87 18.64 -19.13
CA TRP A 56 -5.11 18.79 -19.89
C TRP A 56 -5.52 20.26 -20.06
N PRO A 57 -6.04 20.70 -21.23
CA PRO A 57 -6.43 19.87 -22.39
C PRO A 57 -5.40 19.75 -23.52
N ASN A 58 -4.37 20.59 -23.55
CA ASN A 58 -3.53 20.74 -24.74
C ASN A 58 -2.44 19.67 -24.87
N GLU A 59 -1.90 19.20 -23.75
CA GLU A 59 -0.77 18.26 -23.71
C GLU A 59 -1.10 17.03 -22.85
N ASP A 60 -2.36 16.59 -22.82
CA ASP A 60 -2.75 15.45 -21.98
C ASP A 60 -2.35 14.09 -22.59
N CYS A 61 -1.82 13.20 -21.75
CA CYS A 61 -1.55 11.81 -22.14
C CYS A 61 -2.80 10.91 -22.17
N LYS A 62 -4.01 11.49 -22.14
CA LYS A 62 -5.31 10.79 -22.12
C LYS A 62 -5.50 9.84 -20.92
N PHE A 63 -4.69 9.97 -19.87
CA PHE A 63 -4.89 9.24 -18.63
C PHE A 63 -6.25 9.59 -18.01
N PHE A 64 -7.01 8.56 -17.64
CA PHE A 64 -8.33 8.68 -17.08
C PHE A 64 -8.66 7.49 -16.17
N MET A 65 -9.09 7.79 -14.93
CA MET A 65 -9.55 6.81 -13.95
C MET A 65 -10.69 7.40 -13.13
N TRP A 66 -11.81 6.69 -12.97
CA TRP A 66 -12.85 7.12 -12.04
C TRP A 66 -12.37 6.97 -10.59
N LYS A 67 -12.68 7.94 -9.73
CA LYS A 67 -12.26 7.89 -8.32
C LYS A 67 -12.82 6.65 -7.62
N GLU A 68 -14.08 6.35 -7.84
CA GLU A 68 -14.74 5.14 -7.31
C GLU A 68 -14.01 3.85 -7.72
N GLU A 69 -13.58 3.74 -8.98
CA GLU A 69 -12.84 2.57 -9.47
C GLU A 69 -11.44 2.48 -8.84
N PHE A 70 -10.80 3.63 -8.62
CA PHE A 70 -9.51 3.71 -7.92
C PHE A 70 -9.64 3.34 -6.44
N ASP A 71 -10.65 3.86 -5.74
CA ASP A 71 -10.92 3.54 -4.35
C ASP A 71 -11.25 2.05 -4.18
N ASP A 72 -12.01 1.47 -5.11
CA ASP A 72 -12.29 0.04 -5.16
C ASP A 72 -11.04 -0.80 -5.42
N PHE A 73 -10.12 -0.30 -6.26
CA PHE A 73 -8.83 -0.92 -6.46
C PHE A 73 -8.01 -0.90 -5.17
N LEU A 74 -7.90 0.26 -4.50
CA LEU A 74 -7.19 0.38 -3.23
C LEU A 74 -7.79 -0.53 -2.14
N LYS A 75 -9.11 -0.65 -2.05
CA LYS A 75 -9.76 -1.59 -1.12
C LYS A 75 -9.42 -3.05 -1.41
N LYS A 76 -9.45 -3.45 -2.68
CA LYS A 76 -9.18 -4.84 -3.10
C LYS A 76 -7.70 -5.20 -2.98
N HIS A 77 -6.81 -4.26 -3.28
CA HIS A 77 -5.36 -4.47 -3.30
C HIS A 77 -4.64 -4.02 -2.02
N GLY A 78 -5.31 -3.28 -1.13
CA GLY A 78 -4.82 -2.99 0.22
C GLY A 78 -4.75 -4.23 1.13
N SER A 79 -5.44 -5.32 0.76
CA SER A 79 -5.31 -6.65 1.37
C SER A 79 -4.29 -7.55 0.65
N CYS A 80 -3.58 -7.05 -0.37
CA CYS A 80 -2.60 -7.86 -1.08
C CYS A 80 -1.31 -7.98 -0.26
N ASN A 81 -0.91 -9.20 0.06
CA ASN A 81 0.43 -9.53 0.59
C ASN A 81 1.59 -9.11 -0.34
N CYS A 82 1.31 -8.56 -1.52
CA CYS A 82 2.31 -8.06 -2.46
C CYS A 82 2.78 -6.62 -2.16
N CYS A 83 2.10 -5.89 -1.27
CA CYS A 83 2.49 -4.55 -0.86
C CYS A 83 2.78 -4.59 0.64
N ALA A 84 4.00 -4.96 1.02
CA ALA A 84 4.43 -4.89 2.42
C ALA A 84 4.23 -3.45 2.91
N THR A 85 3.27 -3.25 3.80
CA THR A 85 2.99 -1.93 4.36
C THR A 85 4.08 -1.59 5.37
N LYS A 86 4.40 -0.29 5.51
CA LYS A 86 5.34 0.20 6.55
C LYS A 86 4.97 -0.30 7.95
N GLU A 87 3.68 -0.58 8.19
CA GLU A 87 3.18 -1.15 9.44
C GLU A 87 3.72 -2.58 9.71
N GLN A 88 3.82 -3.41 8.67
CA GLN A 88 4.35 -4.76 8.79
C GLN A 88 5.86 -4.76 9.09
N GLU A 89 6.62 -3.82 8.50
CA GLU A 89 8.03 -3.60 8.82
C GLU A 89 8.22 -3.10 10.25
N LEU A 90 7.37 -2.18 10.73
CA LEU A 90 7.40 -1.70 12.11
C LEU A 90 7.15 -2.84 13.10
N VAL A 91 6.14 -3.68 12.88
CA VAL A 91 5.84 -4.83 13.74
C VAL A 91 7.03 -5.81 13.79
N TYR A 92 7.67 -6.07 12.65
CA TYR A 92 8.85 -6.92 12.60
C TYR A 92 10.05 -6.32 13.34
N ALA A 93 10.33 -5.03 13.13
CA ALA A 93 11.39 -4.32 13.84
C ALA A 93 11.13 -4.29 15.35
N GLN A 94 9.88 -4.16 15.78
CA GLN A 94 9.47 -4.18 17.18
C GLN A 94 9.66 -5.57 17.81
N MET A 95 9.35 -6.64 17.06
CA MET A 95 9.61 -8.01 17.48
C MET A 95 11.12 -8.29 17.62
N GLN A 96 11.96 -7.76 16.72
CA GLN A 96 13.42 -7.86 16.86
C GLN A 96 13.95 -7.10 18.08
N ASN A 97 13.46 -5.88 18.33
CA ASN A 97 13.84 -5.11 19.52
C ASN A 97 13.48 -5.85 20.82
N LEU A 98 12.34 -6.53 20.87
CA LEU A 98 11.94 -7.32 22.04
C LEU A 98 12.93 -8.47 22.29
N LYS A 99 13.32 -9.20 21.24
CA LYS A 99 14.31 -10.30 21.34
C LYS A 99 15.66 -9.79 21.83
N LEU A 100 16.13 -8.67 21.29
CA LEU A 100 17.39 -8.05 21.70
C LEU A 100 17.34 -7.62 23.17
N GLN A 101 16.22 -7.07 23.64
CA GLN A 101 16.07 -6.70 25.05
C GLN A 101 16.15 -7.90 25.99
N ASP A 102 15.55 -9.04 25.62
CA ASP A 102 15.63 -10.25 26.43
C ASP A 102 17.04 -10.84 26.45
N GLU A 103 17.75 -10.79 25.34
CA GLU A 103 19.16 -11.20 25.29
C GLU A 103 20.06 -10.29 26.14
N ILE A 104 19.86 -8.96 26.08
CA ILE A 104 20.56 -8.01 26.94
C ILE A 104 20.29 -8.31 28.43
N LYS A 105 19.05 -8.61 28.81
CA LYS A 105 18.72 -8.99 30.20
C LYS A 105 19.47 -10.25 30.62
N ASN A 106 19.47 -11.28 29.76
CA ASN A 106 20.15 -12.54 30.04
C ASN A 106 21.68 -12.33 30.21
N LEU A 107 22.31 -11.60 29.29
CA LEU A 107 23.74 -11.30 29.37
C LEU A 107 24.09 -10.51 30.65
N LYS A 108 23.24 -9.56 31.06
CA LYS A 108 23.41 -8.84 32.32
C LYS A 108 23.32 -9.76 33.54
N LEU A 109 22.40 -10.72 33.54
CA LEU A 109 22.31 -11.73 34.62
C LEU A 109 23.56 -12.59 34.67
N GLN A 110 24.05 -13.08 33.52
CA GLN A 110 25.29 -13.85 33.49
C GLN A 110 26.50 -13.06 33.98
N LEU A 111 26.60 -11.78 33.62
CA LEU A 111 27.67 -10.91 34.10
C LEU A 111 27.56 -10.66 35.61
N SER A 112 26.35 -10.50 36.14
CA SER A 112 26.10 -10.39 37.59
C SER A 112 26.60 -11.64 38.32
N LEU A 113 26.20 -12.83 37.85
CA LEU A 113 26.62 -14.11 38.42
C LEU A 113 28.14 -14.32 38.35
N LYS A 114 28.76 -13.98 37.21
CA LYS A 114 30.22 -14.05 37.06
C LYS A 114 30.94 -13.10 38.00
N LYS A 115 30.42 -11.87 38.18
CA LYS A 115 30.97 -10.89 39.14
C LYS A 115 30.88 -11.38 40.59
N SER A 116 29.72 -11.91 41.00
CA SER A 116 29.58 -12.47 42.35
C SER A 116 30.50 -13.67 42.58
N ASN A 117 30.72 -14.49 41.55
CA ASN A 117 31.63 -15.62 41.64
C ASN A 117 33.10 -15.16 41.73
N TRP A 118 33.50 -14.17 40.93
CA TRP A 118 34.85 -13.56 41.02
C TRP A 118 35.14 -12.94 42.38
N ASN A 119 34.18 -12.19 42.95
CA ASN A 119 34.32 -11.61 44.29
C ASN A 119 34.46 -12.67 45.39
N LEU A 120 33.97 -13.90 45.19
CA LEU A 120 34.16 -14.98 46.17
C LEU A 120 35.61 -15.50 46.17
N TYR A 121 36.29 -15.46 45.03
CA TYR A 121 37.69 -15.90 44.91
C TYR A 121 38.71 -14.85 45.36
N GLU A 122 38.33 -13.57 45.49
CA GLU A 122 39.23 -12.50 45.97
C GLU A 122 39.26 -12.33 47.50
N VAL A 123 38.37 -13.00 48.23
CA VAL A 123 38.23 -12.87 49.70
C VAL A 123 38.85 -14.06 50.47
N VAL A 124 39.57 -14.96 49.77
CA VAL A 124 40.33 -16.09 50.33
C VAL A 124 41.82 -15.88 50.07
#